data_AF-A0A3S3TSL7-F1
#
_entry.id   AF-A0A3S3TSL7-F1
#
_cell.length_a   1.000
_cell.length_b   1.000
_cell.length_c   1.000
_cell.angle_alpha   90.00
_cell.angle_beta   90.00
_cell.angle_gamma   90.00
#
_symmetry.space_group_name_H-M   'P 1'
#
loop_
_entity.id
_entity.type
_entity.pdbx_description
1 polymer ?
#
loop_
_entity_poly.entity_id
_entity_poly.type
_entity_poly.pdbx_seq_one_letter_code
_entity_poly.pdbx_strand_id
1 'polypeptide(L)'
;MKIPAVGADGMRHTILVDSTGEQLIWNFRSAFNVAALNCTAPTHLEIADHYRAFLKTHAKGLKQANAGVDTAFRKLHGAKFLRERETYMTQVYNFFAFPPTQPKFCDAALVLARESKLIAPKDLPAFAQRSFGTFGSVYEQFYRDYEAYQAKLAAWDAKYGARVTSTQ
;
A
#
# COMPACT_ATOMS: atom_id res chain seq x y z
N MET A 1 -13.43 -0.71 11.95
CA MET A 1 -12.24 -0.10 11.30
C MET A 1 -12.59 1.34 10.92
N LYS A 2 -11.69 2.29 11.11
CA LYS A 2 -11.89 3.68 10.67
C LYS A 2 -11.48 3.81 9.20
N ILE A 3 -12.41 4.24 8.35
CA ILE A 3 -12.13 4.55 6.96
C ILE A 3 -11.48 5.94 6.88
N PRO A 4 -10.32 6.11 6.21
CA PRO A 4 -9.73 7.43 6.04
C PRO A 4 -10.67 8.34 5.24
N ALA A 5 -10.85 9.59 5.64
CA ALA A 5 -11.77 10.50 4.94
C ALA A 5 -11.22 10.88 3.55
N VAL A 6 -12.14 11.24 2.65
CA VAL A 6 -11.82 11.90 1.38
C VAL A 6 -11.62 13.39 1.65
N GLY A 7 -10.48 13.94 1.21
CA GLY A 7 -10.14 15.35 1.31
C GLY A 7 -10.96 16.22 0.35
N ALA A 8 -10.80 17.54 0.47
CA ALA A 8 -11.45 18.51 -0.41
C ALA A 8 -10.97 18.42 -1.88
N ASP A 9 -9.81 17.81 -2.09
CA ASP A 9 -9.21 17.47 -3.39
C ASP A 9 -9.83 16.21 -4.02
N GLY A 10 -10.75 15.53 -3.33
CA GLY A 10 -11.35 14.28 -3.78
C GLY A 10 -10.44 13.06 -3.60
N MET A 11 -9.27 13.21 -2.98
CA MET A 11 -8.36 12.11 -2.70
C MET A 11 -8.52 11.61 -1.28
N ARG A 12 -8.34 10.30 -1.07
CA ARG A 12 -8.35 9.72 0.26
C ARG A 12 -6.97 9.86 0.91
N HIS A 13 -6.92 10.50 2.07
CA HIS A 13 -5.67 10.74 2.78
C HIS A 13 -5.24 9.48 3.54
N THR A 14 -4.54 8.59 2.85
CA THR A 14 -3.89 7.41 3.43
C THR A 14 -2.43 7.71 3.79
N ILE A 15 -1.73 6.78 4.44
CA ILE A 15 -0.29 6.90 4.70
C ILE A 15 0.55 7.05 3.42
N LEU A 16 -0.04 6.72 2.27
CA LEU A 16 0.60 6.76 0.97
C LEU A 16 0.44 8.11 0.24
N VAL A 17 -0.54 8.95 0.62
CA VAL A 17 -0.98 10.10 -0.21
C VAL A 17 0.13 11.12 -0.48
N ASP A 18 0.98 11.39 0.50
CA ASP A 18 2.06 12.38 0.39
C ASP A 18 3.39 11.77 -0.05
N SER A 19 3.40 10.49 -0.42
CA SER A 19 4.63 9.80 -0.84
C SER A 19 5.10 10.34 -2.19
N THR A 20 6.26 10.98 -2.21
CA THR A 20 6.89 11.49 -3.43
C THR A 20 8.38 11.15 -3.47
N GLY A 21 8.99 11.22 -4.66
CA GLY A 21 10.43 11.01 -4.86
C GLY A 21 10.95 9.73 -4.19
N GLU A 22 11.98 9.90 -3.35
CA GLU A 22 12.65 8.80 -2.66
C GLU A 22 11.74 8.06 -1.66
N GLN A 23 10.80 8.75 -1.02
CA GLN A 23 9.83 8.13 -0.12
C GLN A 23 8.89 7.20 -0.87
N LEU A 24 8.43 7.62 -2.05
CA LEU A 24 7.58 6.81 -2.91
C LEU A 24 8.31 5.54 -3.34
N ILE A 25 9.56 5.66 -3.81
CA ILE A 25 10.38 4.50 -4.22
C ILE A 25 10.55 3.53 -3.06
N TRP A 26 10.82 4.04 -1.86
CA TRP A 26 11.00 3.20 -0.68
C TRP A 26 9.69 2.51 -0.25
N ASN A 27 8.56 3.22 -0.28
CA ASN A 27 7.25 2.64 0.01
C ASN A 27 6.85 1.59 -1.04
N PHE A 28 7.14 1.80 -2.33
CA PHE A 28 6.93 0.81 -3.38
C PHE A 28 7.73 -0.48 -3.10
N ARG A 29 9.00 -0.35 -2.71
CA ARG A 29 9.81 -1.49 -2.28
C ARG A 29 9.18 -2.22 -1.07
N SER A 30 8.62 -1.48 -0.11
CA SER A 30 7.89 -2.07 1.02
C SER A 30 6.65 -2.84 0.58
N ALA A 31 5.85 -2.32 -0.36
CA ALA A 31 4.72 -3.04 -0.94
C ALA A 31 5.17 -4.37 -1.56
N PHE A 32 6.22 -4.33 -2.39
CA PHE A 32 6.74 -5.53 -3.04
C PHE A 32 7.29 -6.55 -2.02
N ASN A 33 7.90 -6.07 -0.92
CA ASN A 33 8.29 -6.94 0.18
C ASN A 33 7.10 -7.63 0.86
N VAL A 34 6.04 -6.89 1.16
CA VAL A 34 4.80 -7.45 1.73
C VAL A 34 4.21 -8.50 0.79
N ALA A 35 4.17 -8.22 -0.51
CA ALA A 35 3.67 -9.18 -1.50
C ALA A 35 4.52 -10.46 -1.53
N ALA A 36 5.84 -10.33 -1.54
CA ALA A 36 6.75 -11.48 -1.54
C ALA A 36 6.62 -12.36 -0.29
N LEU A 37 6.16 -11.81 0.84
CA LEU A 37 5.95 -12.56 2.08
C LEU A 37 4.54 -13.14 2.22
N ASN A 38 3.52 -12.41 1.75
CA ASN A 38 2.12 -12.72 2.08
C ASN A 38 1.33 -13.32 0.91
N CYS A 39 1.83 -13.26 -0.32
CA CYS A 39 1.16 -13.80 -1.51
C CYS A 39 1.66 -15.22 -1.80
N THR A 40 1.21 -16.18 -0.99
CA THR A 40 1.71 -17.56 -0.98
C THR A 40 0.87 -18.56 -1.77
N ALA A 41 -0.23 -18.11 -2.40
CA ALA A 41 -1.02 -18.98 -3.26
C ALA A 41 -0.19 -19.46 -4.46
N PRO A 42 -0.44 -20.67 -5.02
CA PRO A 42 0.33 -21.23 -6.12
C PRO A 42 0.50 -20.29 -7.33
N THR A 43 -0.52 -19.47 -7.63
CA THR A 43 -0.53 -18.49 -8.72
C THR A 43 0.43 -17.31 -8.50
N HIS A 44 0.83 -17.04 -7.26
CA HIS A 44 1.62 -15.86 -6.87
C HIS A 44 3.07 -16.19 -6.47
N LEU A 45 3.46 -17.47 -6.48
CA LEU A 45 4.76 -17.91 -5.95
C LEU A 45 5.97 -17.23 -6.62
N GLU A 46 5.85 -16.82 -7.89
CA GLU A 46 6.94 -16.15 -8.60
C GLU A 46 7.24 -14.72 -8.10
N ILE A 47 6.35 -14.10 -7.32
CA ILE A 47 6.56 -12.75 -6.76
C ILE A 47 7.85 -12.70 -5.94
N ALA A 48 8.12 -13.74 -5.14
CA ALA A 48 9.30 -13.79 -4.29
C ALA A 48 10.61 -13.79 -5.11
N ASP A 49 10.65 -14.53 -6.21
CA ASP A 49 11.84 -14.59 -7.08
C ASP A 49 12.05 -13.28 -7.86
N HIS A 50 10.97 -12.70 -8.39
CA HIS A 50 11.04 -11.41 -9.05
C HIS A 50 11.45 -10.29 -8.09
N TYR A 51 10.95 -10.30 -6.86
CA TYR A 51 11.37 -9.34 -5.83
C TYR A 51 12.87 -9.45 -5.52
N ARG A 52 13.39 -10.68 -5.38
CA ARG A 52 14.84 -10.90 -5.18
C ARG A 52 15.66 -10.36 -6.35
N ALA A 53 15.22 -10.58 -7.59
CA ALA A 53 15.87 -10.05 -8.77
C ALA A 53 15.79 -8.51 -8.86
N PHE A 54 14.64 -7.94 -8.51
CA PHE A 54 14.42 -6.50 -8.43
C PHE A 54 15.39 -5.85 -7.43
N LEU A 55 15.53 -6.41 -6.22
CA LEU A 55 16.45 -5.90 -5.21
C LEU A 55 17.90 -5.85 -5.71
N LYS A 56 18.35 -6.88 -6.43
CA LYS A 56 19.70 -6.94 -7.01
C LYS A 56 19.88 -5.89 -8.11
N THR A 57 18.94 -5.84 -9.06
CA THR A 57 18.98 -4.92 -10.21
C THR A 57 18.96 -3.46 -9.80
N HIS A 58 18.16 -3.13 -8.78
CA HIS A 58 17.91 -1.75 -8.36
C HIS A 58 18.65 -1.35 -7.08
N ALA A 59 19.62 -2.13 -6.63
CA ALA A 59 20.31 -1.94 -5.34
C ALA A 59 20.82 -0.50 -5.13
N LYS A 60 21.41 0.12 -6.16
CA LYS A 60 21.90 1.51 -6.10
C LYS A 60 20.76 2.51 -5.88
N GLY A 61 19.69 2.43 -6.67
CA GLY A 61 18.53 3.32 -6.56
C GLY A 61 17.80 3.14 -5.23
N LEU A 62 17.65 1.89 -4.77
CA LEU A 62 17.03 1.61 -3.47
C LEU A 62 17.87 2.10 -2.28
N LYS A 63 19.20 2.02 -2.38
CA LYS A 63 20.11 2.60 -1.37
C LYS A 63 19.98 4.12 -1.32
N GLN A 64 19.90 4.78 -2.47
CA GLN A 64 19.66 6.22 -2.55
C GLN A 64 18.30 6.59 -1.95
N ALA A 65 17.24 5.86 -2.31
CA ALA A 65 15.91 6.09 -1.76
C ALA A 65 15.86 5.97 -0.24
N ASN A 66 16.47 4.91 0.32
CA ASN A 66 16.59 4.72 1.75
C ASN A 66 17.29 5.89 2.46
N ALA A 67 18.42 6.36 1.90
CA ALA A 67 19.16 7.49 2.43
C ALA A 67 18.39 8.82 2.31
N GLY A 68 17.62 8.99 1.23
CA GLY A 68 16.73 10.13 1.02
C GLY A 68 15.62 10.19 2.07
N VAL A 69 14.99 9.04 2.37
CA VAL A 69 14.02 8.91 3.47
C VAL A 69 14.65 9.29 4.81
N ASP A 70 15.83 8.76 5.13
CA ASP A 70 16.53 9.15 6.37
C ASP A 70 16.79 10.65 6.44
N THR A 71 17.21 11.26 5.33
CA THR A 71 17.47 12.70 5.24
C THR A 71 16.19 13.51 5.48
N ALA A 72 15.08 13.11 4.85
CA ALA A 72 13.78 13.77 5.03
C ALA A 72 13.30 13.69 6.49
N PHE A 73 13.36 12.51 7.10
CA PHE A 73 12.97 12.33 8.50
C PHE A 73 13.90 13.08 9.46
N ARG A 74 15.21 13.13 9.21
CA ARG A 74 16.15 13.95 9.99
C ARG A 74 15.80 15.44 9.93
N LYS A 75 15.44 15.94 8.74
CA LYS A 75 15.02 17.33 8.56
C LYS A 75 13.74 17.64 9.34
N LEU A 76 12.78 16.73 9.37
CA LEU A 76 11.49 16.94 10.03
C LEU A 76 11.52 16.73 11.56
N HIS A 77 12.33 15.79 12.05
CA HIS A 77 12.24 15.29 13.43
C HIS A 77 13.56 15.36 14.22
N GLY A 78 14.64 15.84 13.61
CA GLY A 78 15.95 16.02 14.26
C GLY A 78 16.46 14.72 14.88
N ALA A 79 16.87 14.78 16.15
CA ALA A 79 17.40 13.62 16.87
C ALA A 79 16.41 12.45 17.01
N LYS A 80 15.09 12.71 16.93
CA LYS A 80 14.05 11.67 17.06
C LYS A 80 13.72 10.96 15.74
N PHE A 81 14.39 11.32 14.63
CA PHE A 81 14.03 10.86 13.29
C PHE A 81 13.89 9.34 13.16
N LEU A 82 14.77 8.57 13.82
CA LEU A 82 14.76 7.11 13.69
C LEU A 82 13.45 6.53 14.23
N ARG A 83 13.00 6.96 15.41
CA ARG A 83 11.75 6.50 16.00
C ARG A 83 10.56 6.84 15.11
N GLU A 84 10.50 8.06 14.59
CA GLU A 84 9.41 8.51 13.72
C GLU A 84 9.41 7.75 12.39
N ARG A 85 10.59 7.52 11.81
CA ARG A 85 10.76 6.74 10.58
C ARG A 85 10.31 5.30 10.77
N GLU A 86 10.74 4.61 11.82
CA GLU A 86 10.35 3.22 12.09
C GLU A 86 8.85 3.10 12.38
N THR A 87 8.28 4.08 13.09
CA THR A 87 6.83 4.15 13.33
C THR A 87 6.07 4.30 12.01
N TYR A 88 6.52 5.21 11.15
CA TYR A 88 5.95 5.42 9.81
C TYR A 88 6.08 4.15 8.95
N MET A 89 7.26 3.52 8.90
CA MET A 89 7.46 2.32 8.10
C MET A 89 6.55 1.18 8.58
N THR A 90 6.38 1.02 9.89
CA THR A 90 5.42 0.06 10.46
C THR A 90 4.01 0.30 9.95
N GLN A 91 3.56 1.56 9.87
CA GLN A 91 2.25 1.91 9.31
C GLN A 91 2.17 1.58 7.81
N VAL A 92 3.24 1.82 7.04
CA VAL A 92 3.31 1.44 5.61
C VAL A 92 3.20 -0.07 5.43
N TYR A 93 3.93 -0.87 6.23
CA TYR A 93 3.83 -2.33 6.18
C TYR A 93 2.43 -2.81 6.56
N ASN A 94 1.85 -2.27 7.62
CA ASN A 94 0.48 -2.61 8.04
C ASN A 94 -0.57 -2.22 7.00
N PHE A 95 -0.39 -1.07 6.33
CA PHE A 95 -1.25 -0.65 5.23
C PHE A 95 -1.21 -1.69 4.11
N PHE A 96 -0.02 -2.07 3.64
CA PHE A 96 0.08 -3.03 2.55
C PHE A 96 -0.38 -4.45 2.95
N ALA A 97 -0.20 -4.83 4.23
CA ALA A 97 -0.59 -6.13 4.77
C ALA A 97 -2.08 -6.20 5.19
N PHE A 98 -2.90 -5.21 4.83
CA PHE A 98 -4.29 -5.15 5.26
C PHE A 98 -5.13 -6.32 4.67
N PRO A 99 -5.61 -7.27 5.49
CA PRO A 99 -6.13 -8.55 4.99
C PRO A 99 -7.30 -8.46 4.00
N PRO A 100 -8.30 -7.57 4.17
CA PRO A 100 -9.40 -7.45 3.21
C PRO A 100 -8.99 -7.07 1.79
N THR A 101 -7.81 -6.46 1.62
CA THR A 101 -7.26 -6.11 0.31
C THR A 101 -6.34 -7.18 -0.27
N GLN A 102 -5.92 -8.16 0.53
CA GLN A 102 -4.83 -9.09 0.21
C GLN A 102 -5.01 -9.81 -1.14
N PRO A 103 -6.19 -10.39 -1.50
CA PRO A 103 -6.33 -11.08 -2.78
C PRO A 103 -6.05 -10.17 -3.98
N LYS A 104 -6.73 -9.02 -4.05
CA LYS A 104 -6.55 -8.02 -5.13
C LYS A 104 -5.14 -7.41 -5.11
N PHE A 105 -4.56 -7.22 -3.93
CA PHE A 105 -3.19 -6.75 -3.77
C PHE A 105 -2.18 -7.75 -4.34
N CYS A 106 -2.35 -9.05 -4.07
CA CYS A 106 -1.48 -10.10 -4.61
C CYS A 106 -1.58 -10.22 -6.13
N ASP A 107 -2.78 -10.08 -6.71
CA ASP A 107 -2.96 -10.06 -8.16
C ASP A 107 -2.26 -8.85 -8.79
N ALA A 108 -2.43 -7.65 -8.23
CA ALA A 108 -1.74 -6.45 -8.67
C ALA A 108 -0.21 -6.57 -8.53
N ALA A 109 0.26 -7.12 -7.40
CA ALA A 109 1.68 -7.32 -7.15
C ALA A 109 2.31 -8.31 -8.13
N LEU A 110 1.58 -9.37 -8.54
CA LEU A 110 2.05 -10.31 -9.54
C LEU A 110 2.31 -9.65 -10.90
N VAL A 111 1.38 -8.79 -11.35
CA VAL A 111 1.53 -8.02 -12.59
C VAL A 111 2.80 -7.16 -12.51
N LEU A 112 2.94 -6.38 -11.44
CA LEU A 112 4.09 -5.50 -11.25
C LEU A 112 5.39 -6.28 -11.07
N ALA A 113 5.35 -7.46 -10.43
CA ALA A 113 6.51 -8.32 -10.27
C ALA A 113 7.04 -8.80 -11.63
N ARG A 114 6.15 -9.23 -12.53
CA ARG A 114 6.52 -9.62 -13.90
C ARG A 114 7.09 -8.44 -14.70
N GLU A 115 6.46 -7.27 -14.61
CA GLU A 115 6.95 -6.04 -15.27
C GLU A 115 8.34 -5.63 -14.77
N SER A 116 8.60 -5.78 -13.46
CA SER A 116 9.84 -5.34 -12.83
C SER A 116 11.11 -5.91 -13.47
N LYS A 117 11.01 -7.09 -14.09
CA LYS A 117 12.11 -7.76 -14.81
C LYS A 117 12.65 -6.96 -15.99
N LEU A 118 11.82 -6.10 -16.58
CA LEU A 118 12.14 -5.32 -17.77
C LEU A 118 12.58 -3.89 -17.44
N ILE A 119 12.57 -3.52 -16.16
CA ILE A 119 12.86 -2.15 -15.74
C ILE A 119 14.35 -1.96 -15.60
N ALA A 120 14.92 -1.08 -16.41
CA ALA A 120 16.31 -0.67 -16.25
C ALA A 120 16.47 0.16 -14.97
N PRO A 121 17.65 0.16 -14.32
CA PRO A 121 17.88 0.90 -13.08
C PRO A 121 17.51 2.39 -13.15
N LYS A 122 17.72 3.04 -14.30
CA LYS A 122 17.39 4.44 -14.53
C LYS A 122 15.87 4.74 -14.51
N ASP A 123 15.05 3.73 -14.79
CA ASP A 123 13.60 3.86 -14.92
C ASP A 123 12.86 3.49 -13.62
N LEU A 124 13.60 3.18 -12.54
CA LEU A 124 13.04 2.86 -11.22
C LEU A 124 12.09 3.94 -10.68
N PRO A 125 12.40 5.27 -10.75
CA PRO A 125 11.49 6.28 -10.23
C PRO A 125 10.14 6.28 -10.94
N ALA A 126 10.16 6.24 -12.28
CA ALA A 126 8.95 6.20 -13.09
C ALA A 126 8.16 4.90 -12.85
N PHE A 127 8.85 3.77 -12.67
CA PHE A 127 8.22 2.50 -12.31
C PHE A 127 7.55 2.54 -10.95
N ALA A 128 8.23 3.06 -9.93
CA ALA A 128 7.65 3.18 -8.61
C ALA A 128 6.40 4.05 -8.65
N GLN A 129 6.45 5.21 -9.32
CA GLN A 129 5.32 6.15 -9.43
C GLN A 129 4.10 5.51 -10.07
N ARG A 130 4.23 4.83 -11.21
CA ARG A 130 3.09 4.16 -11.85
C ARG A 130 2.54 2.99 -11.01
N SER A 131 3.43 2.21 -10.40
CA SER A 131 3.06 1.06 -9.56
C SER A 131 2.28 1.47 -8.32
N PHE A 132 2.61 2.65 -7.78
CA PHE A 132 1.93 3.22 -6.63
C PHE A 132 0.45 3.53 -6.93
N GLY A 133 0.15 4.03 -8.14
CA GLY A 133 -1.22 4.21 -8.61
C GLY A 133 -1.98 2.88 -8.66
N THR A 134 -1.35 1.83 -9.20
CA THR A 134 -1.92 0.47 -9.24
C THR A 134 -2.24 -0.04 -7.84
N PHE A 135 -1.30 0.02 -6.90
CA PHE A 135 -1.56 -0.41 -5.52
C PHE A 135 -2.62 0.47 -4.85
N GLY A 136 -2.51 1.79 -4.95
CA GLY A 136 -3.46 2.74 -4.37
C GLY A 136 -4.91 2.45 -4.78
N SER A 137 -5.13 2.07 -6.06
CA SER A 137 -6.46 1.72 -6.56
C SER A 137 -7.10 0.52 -5.84
N VAL A 138 -6.31 -0.46 -5.40
CA VAL A 138 -6.80 -1.64 -4.66
C VAL A 138 -7.41 -1.22 -3.33
N TYR A 139 -6.70 -0.37 -2.58
CA TYR A 139 -7.15 0.12 -1.28
C TYR A 139 -8.33 1.08 -1.43
N GLU A 140 -8.28 1.98 -2.40
CA GLU A 140 -9.37 2.91 -2.67
C GLU A 140 -10.66 2.19 -3.06
N GLN A 141 -10.56 1.16 -3.91
CA GLN A 141 -11.73 0.35 -4.26
C GLN A 141 -12.32 -0.35 -3.03
N PHE A 142 -11.48 -0.93 -2.17
CA PHE A 142 -11.95 -1.54 -0.93
C PHE A 142 -12.68 -0.52 -0.03
N TYR A 143 -12.13 0.68 0.14
CA TYR A 143 -12.77 1.71 0.97
C TYR A 143 -14.14 2.11 0.40
N ARG A 144 -14.26 2.30 -0.92
CA ARG A 144 -15.53 2.58 -1.59
C ARG A 144 -16.54 1.46 -1.41
N ASP A 145 -16.11 0.21 -1.60
CA ASP A 145 -16.97 -0.97 -1.43
C ASP A 145 -17.49 -1.07 0.01
N TYR A 146 -16.63 -0.77 0.99
CA TYR A 146 -16.99 -0.81 2.41
C TYR A 146 -17.93 0.33 2.82
N GLU A 147 -17.70 1.55 2.34
CA GLU A 147 -18.61 2.70 2.56
C GLU A 147 -20.01 2.40 1.96
N ALA A 148 -20.05 1.82 0.75
CA ALA A 148 -21.30 1.41 0.12
C ALA A 148 -22.00 0.29 0.92
N TYR A 149 -21.23 -0.65 1.48
CA TYR A 149 -21.78 -1.67 2.39
C TYR A 149 -22.40 -1.05 3.65
N GLN A 150 -21.70 -0.12 4.31
CA GLN A 150 -22.22 0.54 5.50
C GLN A 150 -23.53 1.30 5.23
N ALA A 151 -23.61 2.01 4.10
CA ALA A 151 -24.84 2.70 3.69
C ALA A 151 -26.00 1.72 3.45
N LYS A 152 -25.74 0.61 2.76
CA LYS A 152 -26.75 -0.43 2.51
C LYS A 152 -27.21 -1.11 3.79
N LEU A 153 -26.29 -1.39 4.71
CA LEU A 153 -26.60 -1.97 6.01
C LEU A 153 -27.49 -1.02 6.83
N ALA A 154 -27.14 0.26 6.93
CA ALA A 154 -27.95 1.25 7.64
C ALA A 154 -29.37 1.38 7.04
N ALA A 155 -29.50 1.34 5.72
CA ALA A 155 -30.80 1.36 5.05
C ALA A 155 -31.62 0.09 5.34
N TRP A 156 -30.97 -1.07 5.42
CA TRP A 156 -31.61 -2.32 5.79
C TRP A 156 -32.06 -2.31 7.26
N ASP A 157 -31.21 -1.86 8.19
CA ASP A 157 -31.52 -1.75 9.61
C ASP A 157 -32.68 -0.78 9.87
N ALA A 158 -32.72 0.35 9.18
CA ALA A 158 -33.83 1.30 9.29
C ALA A 158 -35.16 0.68 8.83
N LYS A 159 -35.13 -0.25 7.87
CA LYS A 159 -36.34 -0.87 7.29
C LYS A 159 -36.78 -2.13 8.05
N TYR A 160 -35.84 -2.89 8.61
CA TYR A 160 -36.09 -4.22 9.14
C TYR A 160 -35.59 -4.45 10.58
N GLY A 161 -34.71 -3.60 11.11
CA GLY A 161 -34.04 -3.81 12.40
C GLY A 161 -35.00 -3.87 13.60
N ALA A 162 -36.11 -3.13 13.57
CA ALA A 162 -37.16 -3.18 14.60
C ALA A 162 -37.96 -4.50 14.60
N ARG A 163 -38.02 -5.22 13.47
CA ARG A 163 -38.75 -6.50 13.36
C ARG A 163 -37.95 -7.68 13.93
N VAL A 164 -36.64 -7.54 14.02
CA VAL A 164 -35.75 -8.57 14.59
C VAL A 164 -35.77 -8.55 16.11
N THR A 165 -36.00 -7.39 16.72
CA THR A 165 -36.02 -7.21 18.19
C THR A 165 -37.36 -7.56 18.85
N SER A 166 -38.45 -7.67 18.10
CA SER A 166 -39.79 -7.99 18.63
C SER A 166 -40.12 -9.49 18.69
N THR A 167 -39.14 -10.38 18.53
CA THR A 167 -39.34 -11.85 18.54
C THR A 167 -38.57 -12.56 19.66
N GLN A 168 -38.35 -11.88 20.79
CA GLN A 168 -37.87 -12.49 22.04
C GLN A 168 -38.92 -12.33 23.14
#